data_AF-A0A1C6RTI2-F1
#
_entry.id   AF-A0A1C6RTI2-F1
#
_cell.length_a   1.000
_cell.length_b   1.000
_cell.length_c   1.000
_cell.angle_alpha   90.00
_cell.angle_beta   90.00
_cell.angle_gamma   90.00
#
_symmetry.space_group_name_H-M   'P 1'
#
loop_
_entity.id
_entity.type
_entity.pdbx_description
1 polymer ?
#
loop_
_entity_poly.entity_id
_entity_poly.type
_entity_poly.pdbx_seq_one_letter_code
_entity_poly.pdbx_strand_id
1 'polypeptide(L)'
;MTVTEPTLVVVRGNSGSGKTTAAREARRRYGRGIALLEQDHLRRIVLREHDSSHIDPVAPAFITATARTALDLGYHVILEGILHTERYADVLHQLIDNHPGPAAVFYLDVSFDETVRRHLSRAEPIPVTADEMRAWYAHRDLLDVPGETVIAETSTFEQTVTTILHTSGLTAAAPQTPCPRRCRHCARKSDESAAAAACEGSQLMPESVVASEVRTGGCLCGKIRFTVSGEPDYPHVCSCIHCQKRAGGPIQSWVSFPLEGLCWTGEGGEPTWFDTFPGETKRGFCAVCGSSVAAFDYGDTLIGINLSALDGQDDPRLVPVNQSFRDDAVSWLPQVPDTQHRTVS
;
A
#
# COMPACT_ATOMS: atom_id res chain seq x y z
N MET A 1 7.69 -32.31 -16.94
CA MET A 1 7.10 -30.96 -17.04
C MET A 1 8.20 -30.07 -17.60
N THR A 2 8.00 -29.47 -18.77
CA THR A 2 8.95 -28.51 -19.33
C THR A 2 9.03 -27.33 -18.38
N VAL A 3 10.21 -27.10 -17.80
CA VAL A 3 10.46 -25.97 -16.90
C VAL A 3 10.39 -24.71 -17.77
N THR A 4 9.34 -23.90 -17.62
CA THR A 4 9.20 -22.63 -18.33
C THR A 4 10.09 -21.60 -17.68
N GLU A 5 11.04 -21.05 -18.42
CA GLU A 5 11.95 -20.00 -17.93
C GLU A 5 11.18 -18.74 -17.53
N PRO A 6 11.60 -18.01 -16.49
CA PRO A 6 10.87 -16.83 -16.05
C PRO A 6 10.91 -15.72 -17.09
N THR A 7 9.83 -14.97 -17.25
CA THR A 7 9.77 -13.77 -18.09
C THR A 7 10.47 -12.57 -17.44
N LEU A 8 11.31 -11.88 -18.21
CA LEU A 8 11.79 -10.53 -17.94
C LEU A 8 10.91 -9.51 -18.65
N VAL A 9 10.42 -8.51 -17.90
CA VAL A 9 9.65 -7.39 -18.42
C VAL A 9 10.38 -6.10 -18.06
N VAL A 10 10.70 -5.28 -19.05
CA VAL A 10 11.32 -3.96 -18.85
C VAL A 10 10.31 -2.89 -19.27
N VAL A 11 9.92 -2.02 -18.35
CA VAL A 11 8.98 -0.92 -18.61
C VAL A 11 9.72 0.41 -18.48
N ARG A 12 9.95 1.08 -19.62
CA ARG A 12 10.69 2.34 -19.75
C ARG A 12 9.77 3.52 -20.05
N GLY A 13 10.27 4.73 -19.77
CA GLY A 13 9.64 5.98 -20.21
C GLY A 13 10.02 7.16 -19.33
N ASN A 14 9.71 8.37 -19.80
CA ASN A 14 10.05 9.60 -19.08
C ASN A 14 9.42 9.69 -17.68
N SER A 15 9.94 10.60 -16.84
CA SER A 15 9.30 10.93 -15.57
C SER A 15 7.84 11.35 -15.80
N GLY A 16 6.90 10.86 -14.99
CA GLY A 16 5.47 11.19 -15.15
C GLY A 16 4.72 10.42 -16.27
N SER A 17 5.37 9.53 -17.02
CA SER A 17 4.71 8.77 -18.09
C SER A 17 3.67 7.73 -17.61
N GLY A 18 3.67 7.37 -16.32
CA GLY A 18 2.74 6.38 -15.74
C GLY A 18 3.31 4.96 -15.61
N LYS A 19 4.57 4.76 -16.01
CA LYS A 19 5.31 3.50 -15.95
C LYS A 19 5.23 2.76 -14.60
N THR A 20 5.51 3.44 -13.49
CA THR A 20 5.43 2.86 -12.14
C THR A 20 4.03 2.37 -11.78
N THR A 21 3.00 3.16 -12.10
CA THR A 21 1.61 2.81 -11.83
C THR A 21 1.20 1.58 -12.65
N ALA A 22 1.56 1.55 -13.94
CA ALA A 22 1.26 0.42 -14.82
C ALA A 22 2.00 -0.87 -14.41
N ALA A 23 3.28 -0.78 -14.03
CA ALA A 23 4.07 -1.92 -13.58
C ALA A 23 3.56 -2.51 -12.25
N ARG A 24 3.19 -1.65 -11.28
CA ARG A 24 2.56 -2.08 -10.02
C ARG A 24 1.24 -2.78 -10.27
N GLU A 25 0.42 -2.27 -11.18
CA GLU A 25 -0.86 -2.86 -11.53
C GLU A 25 -0.70 -4.19 -12.26
N ALA A 26 0.22 -4.29 -13.23
CA ALA A 26 0.54 -5.54 -13.91
C ALA A 26 0.97 -6.61 -12.89
N ARG A 27 1.86 -6.26 -11.94
CA ARG A 27 2.22 -7.16 -10.83
C ARG A 27 1.01 -7.53 -9.98
N ARG A 28 0.14 -6.57 -9.65
CA ARG A 28 -1.07 -6.82 -8.82
C ARG A 28 -1.99 -7.84 -9.48
N ARG A 29 -2.27 -7.69 -10.78
CA ARG A 29 -3.16 -8.58 -11.55
C ARG A 29 -2.58 -9.97 -11.72
N TYR A 30 -1.28 -10.07 -11.94
CA TYR A 30 -0.62 -11.37 -12.00
C TYR A 30 -0.60 -12.07 -10.63
N GLY A 31 -0.26 -11.32 -9.57
CA GLY A 31 -0.15 -11.84 -8.21
C GLY A 31 1.28 -12.20 -7.81
N ARG A 32 1.44 -13.35 -7.14
CA ARG A 32 2.73 -13.76 -6.55
C ARG A 32 3.64 -14.44 -7.57
N GLY A 33 4.96 -14.35 -7.34
CA GLY A 33 5.97 -14.93 -8.23
C GLY A 33 6.56 -13.95 -9.24
N ILE A 34 6.23 -12.66 -9.12
CA ILE A 34 6.87 -11.56 -9.85
C ILE A 34 7.58 -10.63 -8.87
N ALA A 35 8.87 -10.40 -9.09
CA ALA A 35 9.61 -9.32 -8.46
C ALA A 35 9.38 -8.01 -9.23
N LEU A 36 8.97 -6.96 -8.54
CA LEU A 36 8.89 -5.61 -9.10
C LEU A 36 10.10 -4.82 -8.62
N LEU A 37 10.94 -4.40 -9.57
CA LEU A 37 12.17 -3.67 -9.32
C LEU A 37 12.02 -2.26 -9.87
N GLU A 38 11.91 -1.29 -8.96
CA GLU A 38 11.70 0.12 -9.29
C GLU A 38 13.06 0.86 -9.25
N GLN A 39 13.51 1.41 -10.39
CA GLN A 39 14.82 2.08 -10.51
C GLN A 39 15.02 3.13 -9.42
N ASP A 40 14.03 3.98 -9.17
CA ASP A 40 14.15 5.05 -8.17
C ASP A 40 14.23 4.51 -6.73
N HIS A 41 13.55 3.41 -6.42
CA HIS A 41 13.63 2.77 -5.10
C HIS A 41 15.03 2.17 -4.89
N LEU A 42 15.52 1.38 -5.84
CA LEU A 42 16.84 0.76 -5.74
C LEU A 42 17.97 1.81 -5.71
N ARG A 43 17.89 2.85 -6.54
CA ARG A 43 18.89 3.92 -6.56
C ARG A 43 18.86 4.80 -5.31
N ARG A 44 17.69 5.37 -4.98
CA ARG A 44 17.59 6.43 -3.95
C ARG A 44 17.44 5.88 -2.54
N ILE A 45 16.74 4.76 -2.37
CA ILE A 45 16.45 4.21 -1.04
C ILE A 45 17.49 3.17 -0.65
N VAL A 46 17.80 2.22 -1.54
CA VAL A 46 18.74 1.13 -1.23
C VAL A 46 20.19 1.62 -1.34
N LEU A 47 20.59 2.20 -2.47
CA LEU A 47 21.98 2.64 -2.67
C LEU A 47 22.26 4.04 -2.12
N ARG A 48 21.22 4.89 -1.97
CA ARG A 48 21.35 6.32 -1.68
C ARG A 48 22.28 7.05 -2.65
N GLU A 49 22.28 6.63 -3.92
CA GLU A 49 23.10 7.20 -4.97
C GLU A 49 22.41 8.43 -5.58
N HIS A 50 23.16 9.52 -5.72
CA HIS A 50 22.70 10.71 -6.43
C HIS A 50 22.88 10.57 -7.94
N ASP A 51 22.05 11.29 -8.70
CA ASP A 51 22.20 11.39 -10.15
C ASP A 51 23.32 12.39 -10.48
N SER A 52 24.58 11.98 -10.34
CA SER A 52 25.74 12.82 -10.67
C SER A 52 26.53 12.25 -11.84
N SER A 53 26.85 13.09 -12.83
CA SER A 53 27.66 12.75 -14.00
C SER A 53 29.16 12.57 -13.73
N HIS A 54 29.61 12.74 -12.48
CA HIS A 54 31.03 12.77 -12.10
C HIS A 54 31.55 11.46 -11.50
N ILE A 55 30.71 10.43 -11.36
CA ILE A 55 31.08 9.12 -10.79
C ILE A 55 30.45 8.06 -11.69
N ASP A 56 31.20 7.00 -11.99
CA ASP A 56 30.64 5.81 -12.64
C ASP A 56 29.51 5.27 -11.77
N PRO A 57 28.25 5.31 -12.24
CA PRO A 57 27.11 5.03 -11.39
C PRO A 57 27.07 3.54 -11.07
N VAL A 58 26.87 3.20 -9.79
CA VAL A 58 26.76 1.80 -9.33
C VAL A 58 25.34 1.28 -9.62
N ALA A 59 24.35 2.18 -9.64
CA ALA A 59 22.94 1.84 -9.83
C ALA A 59 22.65 0.97 -11.06
N PRO A 60 23.15 1.23 -12.29
CA PRO A 60 22.89 0.37 -13.44
C PRO A 60 23.30 -1.08 -13.21
N ALA A 61 24.53 -1.32 -12.74
CA ALA A 61 25.04 -2.66 -12.48
C ALA A 61 24.28 -3.35 -11.33
N PHE A 62 23.98 -2.64 -10.25
CA PHE A 62 23.25 -3.17 -9.11
C PHE A 62 21.81 -3.56 -9.48
N ILE A 63 21.11 -2.71 -10.24
CA ILE A 63 19.73 -2.93 -10.65
C ILE A 63 19.63 -4.16 -11.56
N THR A 64 20.49 -4.28 -12.57
CA THR A 64 20.47 -5.42 -13.49
C THR A 64 20.95 -6.71 -12.83
N ALA A 65 21.92 -6.64 -11.90
CA ALA A 65 22.31 -7.79 -11.09
C ALA A 65 21.17 -8.28 -10.18
N THR A 66 20.40 -7.36 -9.60
CA THR A 66 19.20 -7.68 -8.80
C THR A 66 18.13 -8.35 -9.66
N ALA A 67 17.89 -7.83 -10.86
CA ALA A 67 16.96 -8.43 -11.83
C ALA A 67 17.38 -9.85 -12.21
N ARG A 68 18.65 -10.05 -12.59
CA ARG A 68 19.22 -11.36 -12.92
C ARG A 68 19.06 -12.34 -11.75
N THR A 69 19.43 -11.93 -10.55
CA THR A 69 19.30 -12.77 -9.35
C THR A 69 17.85 -13.21 -9.12
N ALA A 70 16.87 -12.32 -9.31
CA ALA A 70 15.47 -12.68 -9.16
C ALA A 70 14.99 -13.68 -10.23
N LEU A 71 15.43 -13.51 -11.49
CA LEU A 71 15.16 -14.44 -12.59
C LEU A 71 15.79 -15.82 -12.30
N ASP A 72 17.06 -15.86 -11.86
CA ASP A 72 17.77 -17.09 -11.51
C ASP A 72 17.09 -17.83 -10.33
N LEU A 73 16.45 -17.08 -9.43
CA LEU A 73 15.65 -17.62 -8.33
C LEU A 73 14.21 -18.00 -8.77
N GLY A 74 13.90 -17.99 -10.06
CA GLY A 74 12.64 -18.48 -10.62
C GLY A 74 11.46 -17.49 -10.54
N TYR A 75 11.72 -16.22 -10.23
CA TYR A 75 10.70 -15.16 -10.29
C TYR A 75 10.63 -14.57 -11.68
N HIS A 76 9.43 -14.23 -12.16
CA HIS A 76 9.34 -13.23 -13.23
C HIS A 76 9.81 -11.88 -12.68
N VAL A 77 10.30 -11.01 -13.56
CA VAL A 77 10.76 -9.68 -13.15
C VAL A 77 10.04 -8.63 -13.96
N ILE A 78 9.50 -7.61 -13.28
CA ILE A 78 9.15 -6.34 -13.90
C ILE A 78 10.17 -5.32 -13.40
N LEU A 79 11.10 -4.93 -14.28
CA LEU A 79 12.05 -3.85 -14.06
C LEU A 79 11.46 -2.57 -14.66
N GLU A 80 11.24 -1.56 -13.84
CA GLU A 80 10.62 -0.31 -14.26
C GLU A 80 11.49 0.89 -13.90
N GLY A 81 11.59 1.84 -14.82
CA GLY A 81 12.24 3.12 -14.58
C GLY A 81 12.35 3.99 -15.82
N ILE A 82 13.01 5.14 -15.68
CA ILE A 82 13.40 5.96 -16.85
C ILE A 82 14.45 5.18 -17.66
N LEU A 83 15.43 4.61 -16.95
CA LEU A 83 16.45 3.72 -17.48
C LEU A 83 17.08 4.31 -18.74
N HIS A 84 17.54 5.56 -18.67
CA HIS A 84 18.01 6.35 -19.81
C HIS A 84 19.09 5.60 -20.60
N THR A 85 18.98 5.51 -21.93
CA THR A 85 19.88 4.67 -22.74
C THR A 85 21.34 5.04 -22.57
N GLU A 86 21.65 6.34 -22.49
CA GLU A 86 23.01 6.86 -22.27
C GLU A 86 23.73 6.20 -21.08
N ARG A 87 22.98 5.77 -20.05
CA ARG A 87 23.54 5.14 -18.86
C ARG A 87 23.21 3.64 -18.74
N TYR A 88 22.05 3.21 -19.23
CA TYR A 88 21.52 1.88 -18.96
C TYR A 88 21.54 0.94 -20.18
N ALA A 89 21.80 1.43 -21.40
CA ALA A 89 21.69 0.61 -22.61
C ALA A 89 22.55 -0.66 -22.52
N ASP A 90 23.86 -0.52 -22.29
CA ASP A 90 24.80 -1.64 -22.26
C ASP A 90 24.40 -2.71 -21.24
N VAL A 91 24.06 -2.31 -20.01
CA VAL A 91 23.70 -3.27 -18.95
C VAL A 91 22.32 -3.90 -19.17
N LEU A 92 21.40 -3.19 -19.83
CA LEU A 92 20.08 -3.73 -20.17
C LEU A 92 20.17 -4.70 -21.34
N HIS A 93 20.93 -4.38 -22.39
CA HIS A 93 21.23 -5.33 -23.48
C HIS A 93 21.89 -6.59 -22.92
N GLN A 94 22.90 -6.45 -22.05
CA GLN A 94 23.49 -7.60 -21.37
C GLN A 94 22.51 -8.38 -20.50
N LEU A 95 21.57 -7.72 -19.82
CA LEU A 95 20.54 -8.43 -19.04
C LEU A 95 19.59 -9.22 -19.95
N ILE A 96 19.16 -8.61 -21.06
CA ILE A 96 18.22 -9.19 -22.02
C ILE A 96 18.88 -10.35 -22.78
N ASP A 97 20.07 -10.13 -23.35
CA ASP A 97 20.75 -11.12 -24.20
C ASP A 97 21.22 -12.35 -23.43
N ASN A 98 21.55 -12.19 -22.14
CA ASN A 98 21.97 -13.29 -21.28
C ASN A 98 20.81 -13.98 -20.55
N HIS A 99 19.60 -13.43 -20.64
CA HIS A 99 18.43 -14.08 -20.07
C HIS A 99 17.91 -15.15 -21.03
N PRO A 100 17.94 -16.44 -20.67
CA PRO A 100 17.57 -17.50 -21.61
C PRO A 100 16.06 -17.49 -21.93
N GLY A 101 15.26 -16.90 -21.03
CA GLY A 101 13.80 -16.91 -21.10
C GLY A 101 13.22 -15.74 -21.90
N PRO A 102 11.88 -15.60 -21.93
CA PRO A 102 11.22 -14.52 -22.64
C PRO A 102 11.60 -13.15 -22.05
N ALA A 103 11.90 -12.18 -22.92
CA ALA A 103 12.10 -10.79 -22.56
C ALA A 103 11.13 -9.90 -23.34
N ALA A 104 10.44 -9.00 -22.66
CA ALA A 104 9.54 -8.02 -23.28
C ALA A 104 9.88 -6.62 -22.80
N VAL A 105 10.19 -5.73 -23.73
CA VAL A 105 10.57 -4.33 -23.46
C VAL A 105 9.46 -3.40 -23.93
N PHE A 106 9.05 -2.50 -23.06
CA PHE A 106 7.99 -1.53 -23.31
C PHE A 106 8.53 -0.12 -23.09
N TYR A 107 8.15 0.81 -23.97
CA TYR A 107 8.43 2.23 -23.81
C TYR A 107 7.13 3.03 -23.82
N LEU A 108 6.82 3.73 -22.73
CA LEU A 108 5.67 4.63 -22.65
C LEU A 108 6.04 5.98 -23.26
N ASP A 109 5.56 6.21 -24.48
CA ASP A 109 5.82 7.42 -25.25
C ASP A 109 4.77 8.49 -24.91
N VAL A 110 5.10 9.30 -23.92
CA VAL A 110 4.27 10.40 -23.40
C VAL A 110 5.03 11.71 -23.63
N SER A 111 4.36 12.69 -24.22
CA SER A 111 4.91 14.00 -24.53
C SER A 111 5.37 14.74 -23.27
N PHE A 112 6.36 15.62 -23.44
CA PHE A 112 6.86 16.46 -22.36
C PHE A 112 5.72 17.24 -21.67
N ASP A 113 4.86 17.88 -22.46
CA ASP A 113 3.75 18.68 -21.94
C ASP A 113 2.79 17.84 -21.10
N GLU A 114 2.47 16.63 -21.55
CA GLU A 114 1.63 15.70 -20.80
C GLU A 114 2.32 15.21 -19.52
N THR A 115 3.63 14.94 -19.55
CA THR A 115 4.37 14.56 -18.34
C THR A 115 4.38 15.67 -17.29
N VAL A 116 4.54 16.93 -17.70
CA VAL A 116 4.47 18.11 -16.83
C VAL A 116 3.06 18.28 -16.27
N ARG A 117 2.03 18.18 -17.12
CA ARG A 117 0.63 18.27 -16.68
C ARG A 117 0.31 17.23 -15.61
N ARG A 118 0.71 15.96 -15.85
CA ARG A 118 0.55 14.86 -14.88
C ARG A 118 1.29 15.14 -13.59
N HIS A 119 2.51 15.64 -13.67
CA HIS A 119 3.32 15.98 -12.51
C HIS A 119 2.65 17.04 -11.63
N LEU A 120 2.16 18.14 -12.24
CA LEU A 120 1.49 19.23 -11.53
C LEU A 120 0.14 18.80 -10.92
N SER A 121 -0.52 17.80 -11.51
CA SER A 121 -1.79 17.26 -10.99
C SER A 121 -1.65 16.21 -9.88
N ARG A 122 -0.42 15.91 -9.42
CA ARG A 122 -0.20 14.92 -8.36
C ARG A 122 -0.71 15.46 -7.01
N ALA A 123 -1.38 14.60 -6.25
CA ALA A 123 -1.81 14.90 -4.88
C ALA A 123 -0.61 15.25 -3.96
N GLU A 124 0.54 14.63 -4.22
CA GLU A 124 1.83 14.95 -3.59
C GLU A 124 2.84 15.28 -4.69
N PRO A 125 3.04 16.58 -5.00
CA PRO A 125 4.03 17.01 -5.97
C PRO A 125 5.45 16.69 -5.47
N ILE A 126 6.26 16.10 -6.34
CA ILE A 126 7.71 16.00 -6.08
C ILE A 126 8.26 17.41 -6.32
N PRO A 127 9.15 17.96 -5.47
CA PRO A 127 9.66 19.33 -5.59
C PRO A 127 10.62 19.46 -6.77
N VAL A 128 10.06 19.41 -7.97
CA VAL A 128 10.76 19.44 -9.24
C VAL A 128 10.02 20.38 -10.15
N THR A 129 10.75 21.29 -10.76
CA THR A 129 10.26 22.26 -11.73
C THR A 129 10.11 21.65 -13.12
N ALA A 130 9.30 22.25 -13.98
CA ALA A 130 9.21 21.85 -15.38
C ALA A 130 10.56 21.98 -16.12
N ASP A 131 11.41 22.95 -15.74
CA ASP A 131 12.73 23.12 -16.33
C ASP A 131 13.70 22.00 -15.92
N GLU A 132 13.65 21.57 -14.66
CA GLU A 132 14.35 20.36 -14.22
C GLU A 132 13.81 19.12 -14.93
N MET A 133 12.49 19.01 -15.10
CA MET A 133 11.90 17.93 -15.89
C MET A 133 12.41 17.90 -17.33
N ARG A 134 12.64 19.06 -17.93
CA ARG A 134 13.14 19.18 -19.30
C ARG A 134 14.58 18.70 -19.42
N ALA A 135 15.40 18.92 -18.39
CA ALA A 135 16.81 18.52 -18.39
C ALA A 135 17.02 17.00 -18.49
N TRP A 136 16.07 16.18 -18.02
CA TRP A 136 16.12 14.72 -18.12
C TRP A 136 15.05 14.11 -19.04
N TYR A 137 14.27 14.94 -19.73
CA TYR A 137 13.31 14.44 -20.71
C TYR A 137 14.06 14.04 -21.97
N ALA A 138 13.91 12.78 -22.38
CA ALA A 138 14.46 12.27 -23.61
C ALA A 138 13.33 11.88 -24.56
N HIS A 139 13.30 12.51 -25.74
CA HIS A 139 12.27 12.21 -26.73
C HIS A 139 12.54 10.83 -27.36
N ARG A 140 11.60 9.90 -27.17
CA ARG A 140 11.66 8.52 -27.71
C ARG A 140 13.01 7.84 -27.48
N ASP A 141 13.42 7.77 -26.22
CA ASP A 141 14.65 7.10 -25.75
C ASP A 141 14.52 5.56 -25.80
N LEU A 142 14.31 5.01 -26.99
CA LEU A 142 14.11 3.59 -27.25
C LEU A 142 15.40 2.78 -27.01
N LEU A 143 15.27 1.55 -26.49
CA LEU A 143 16.40 0.66 -26.21
C LEU A 143 16.96 0.00 -27.49
N ASP A 144 16.22 0.04 -28.59
CA ASP A 144 16.57 -0.57 -29.89
C ASP A 144 16.80 -2.09 -29.78
N VAL A 145 15.92 -2.76 -29.04
CA VAL A 145 15.89 -4.23 -28.96
C VAL A 145 14.80 -4.81 -29.85
N PRO A 146 14.99 -6.02 -30.42
CA PRO A 146 13.95 -6.68 -31.19
C PRO A 146 12.65 -6.83 -30.39
N GLY A 147 11.54 -6.34 -30.95
CA GLY A 147 10.22 -6.44 -30.32
C GLY A 147 9.93 -5.41 -29.23
N GLU A 148 10.74 -4.35 -29.10
CA GLU A 148 10.42 -3.22 -28.22
C GLU A 148 9.06 -2.62 -28.58
N THR A 149 8.14 -2.62 -27.61
CA THR A 149 6.75 -2.20 -27.78
C THR A 149 6.58 -0.77 -27.29
N VAL A 150 6.24 0.13 -28.21
CA VAL A 150 5.91 1.52 -27.88
C VAL A 150 4.43 1.63 -27.50
N ILE A 151 4.17 2.08 -26.28
CA ILE A 151 2.82 2.37 -25.78
C ILE A 151 2.57 3.87 -25.95
N ALA A 152 1.65 4.22 -26.85
CA ALA A 152 1.35 5.62 -27.17
C ALA A 152 0.67 6.35 -26.01
N GLU A 153 0.88 7.67 -25.91
CA GLU A 153 0.24 8.58 -24.95
C GLU A 153 -1.28 8.42 -24.86
N THR A 154 -1.93 8.14 -25.98
CA THR A 154 -3.38 7.96 -26.09
C THR A 154 -3.89 6.64 -25.49
N SER A 155 -2.99 5.74 -25.09
CA SER A 155 -3.34 4.48 -24.45
C SER A 155 -3.92 4.74 -23.06
N THR A 156 -5.11 4.20 -22.80
CA THR A 156 -5.66 4.21 -21.44
C THR A 156 -4.81 3.39 -20.49
N PHE A 157 -4.99 3.62 -19.19
CA PHE A 157 -4.34 2.82 -18.15
C PHE A 157 -4.63 1.31 -18.30
N GLU A 158 -5.89 0.97 -18.57
CA GLU A 158 -6.32 -0.42 -18.77
C GLU A 158 -5.64 -1.09 -19.98
N GLN A 159 -5.60 -0.38 -21.10
CA GLN A 159 -4.91 -0.85 -22.31
C GLN A 159 -3.42 -1.02 -22.06
N THR A 160 -2.78 -0.07 -21.38
CA THR A 160 -1.34 -0.12 -21.04
C THR A 160 -1.02 -1.38 -20.25
N VAL A 161 -1.78 -1.65 -19.18
CA VAL A 161 -1.56 -2.83 -18.33
C VAL A 161 -1.85 -4.13 -19.09
N THR A 162 -2.92 -4.16 -19.87
CA THR A 162 -3.29 -5.33 -20.68
C THR A 162 -2.20 -5.65 -21.71
N THR A 163 -1.68 -4.64 -22.41
CA THR A 163 -0.56 -4.78 -23.34
C THR A 163 0.67 -5.34 -22.64
N ILE A 164 1.05 -4.80 -21.47
CA ILE A 164 2.20 -5.30 -20.70
C ILE A 164 2.02 -6.79 -20.38
N LEU A 165 0.87 -7.19 -19.83
CA LEU A 165 0.62 -8.57 -19.40
C LEU A 165 0.54 -9.55 -20.58
N HIS A 166 -0.13 -9.17 -21.67
CA HIS A 166 -0.36 -10.05 -22.80
C HIS A 166 0.89 -10.18 -23.67
N THR A 167 1.55 -9.08 -24.02
CA THR A 167 2.74 -9.08 -24.88
C THR A 167 3.94 -9.73 -24.19
N SER A 168 4.05 -9.62 -22.86
CA SER A 168 5.09 -10.33 -22.10
C SER A 168 4.84 -11.83 -21.93
N GLY A 169 3.63 -12.31 -22.26
CA GLY A 169 3.23 -13.70 -22.00
C GLY A 169 2.95 -14.00 -20.53
N LEU A 170 2.97 -13.00 -19.64
CA LEU A 170 2.65 -13.18 -18.21
C LEU A 170 1.20 -13.66 -17.98
N THR A 171 0.28 -13.46 -18.92
CA THR A 171 -1.07 -14.03 -18.81
C THR A 171 -1.10 -15.56 -18.81
N ALA A 172 -0.10 -16.21 -19.42
CA ALA A 172 -0.01 -17.66 -19.56
C ALA A 172 1.17 -18.29 -18.80
N ALA A 173 2.14 -17.48 -18.35
CA ALA A 173 3.34 -17.95 -17.67
C ALA A 173 3.06 -18.27 -16.19
N ALA A 174 3.45 -19.45 -15.74
CA ALA A 174 3.54 -19.79 -14.32
C ALA A 174 4.98 -19.54 -13.83
N PRO A 175 5.16 -18.98 -12.61
CA PRO A 175 6.51 -18.74 -12.10
C PRO A 175 7.11 -20.06 -11.64
N GLN A 176 8.43 -20.24 -11.83
CA GLN A 176 9.12 -21.46 -11.43
C GLN A 176 9.19 -21.61 -9.91
N THR A 177 9.25 -20.47 -9.22
CA THR A 177 9.04 -20.41 -7.77
C THR A 177 7.56 -20.15 -7.54
N PRO A 178 6.73 -21.20 -7.38
CA PRO A 178 5.41 -20.98 -6.80
C PRO A 178 5.67 -20.40 -5.41
N CYS A 179 5.17 -19.19 -5.13
CA CYS A 179 4.82 -18.91 -3.75
C CYS A 179 4.02 -20.12 -3.30
N PRO A 180 4.45 -20.86 -2.26
CA PRO A 180 3.96 -22.21 -2.04
C PRO A 180 2.44 -22.14 -1.98
N ARG A 181 1.78 -22.75 -2.97
CA ARG A 181 0.31 -22.97 -2.95
C ARG A 181 -0.12 -23.76 -1.70
N ARG A 182 0.85 -24.21 -0.89
CA ARG A 182 0.73 -24.85 0.43
C ARG A 182 1.13 -23.96 1.60
N CYS A 183 1.29 -22.65 1.43
CA CYS A 183 1.37 -21.76 2.59
C CYS A 183 -0.01 -21.75 3.25
N ARG A 184 -0.09 -22.15 4.54
CA ARG A 184 -1.32 -22.12 5.35
C ARG A 184 -2.04 -20.75 5.28
N HIS A 185 -1.31 -19.67 5.04
CA HIS A 185 -1.85 -18.33 4.91
C HIS A 185 -2.57 -18.06 3.57
N CYS A 186 -2.16 -18.72 2.48
CA CYS A 186 -2.79 -18.55 1.16
C CYS A 186 -3.97 -19.51 0.92
N ALA A 187 -3.92 -20.73 1.49
CA ALA A 187 -5.04 -21.67 1.42
C ALA A 187 -6.29 -21.15 2.15
N ARG A 188 -6.10 -20.39 3.24
CA ARG A 188 -7.22 -19.77 3.98
C ARG A 188 -7.95 -18.69 3.16
N LYS A 189 -7.22 -17.96 2.29
CA LYS A 189 -7.79 -16.92 1.42
C LYS A 189 -8.67 -17.47 0.27
N SER A 190 -8.40 -18.69 -0.22
CA SER A 190 -9.23 -19.31 -1.27
C SER A 190 -10.57 -19.84 -0.74
N ASP A 191 -10.62 -20.26 0.52
CA ASP A 191 -11.87 -20.65 1.17
C ASP A 191 -12.71 -19.42 1.57
N GLU A 192 -12.07 -18.30 1.92
CA GLU A 192 -12.74 -17.02 2.21
C GLU A 192 -13.44 -16.41 0.96
N SER A 193 -12.93 -16.64 -0.26
CA SER A 193 -13.62 -16.23 -1.49
C SER A 193 -14.90 -17.03 -1.78
N ALA A 194 -15.01 -18.27 -1.29
CA ALA A 194 -16.25 -19.05 -1.35
C ALA A 194 -17.25 -18.61 -0.26
N ALA A 195 -16.76 -18.15 0.89
CA ALA A 195 -17.59 -17.58 1.96
C ALA A 195 -18.20 -16.22 1.58
N ALA A 196 -17.49 -15.39 0.79
CA ALA A 196 -17.99 -14.11 0.30
C ALA A 196 -19.24 -14.25 -0.61
N ALA A 197 -19.37 -15.37 -1.32
CA ALA A 197 -20.55 -15.66 -2.15
C ALA A 197 -21.79 -16.09 -1.32
N ALA A 198 -21.61 -16.47 -0.06
CA ALA A 198 -22.71 -16.85 0.83
C ALA A 198 -23.42 -15.63 1.47
N CYS A 199 -22.86 -14.42 1.35
CA CYS A 199 -23.46 -13.21 1.91
C CYS A 199 -24.54 -12.57 1.03
N GLU A 200 -24.80 -13.07 -0.19
CA GLU A 200 -25.88 -12.56 -1.06
C GLU A 200 -27.24 -13.25 -0.82
N GLY A 201 -27.36 -14.17 0.14
CA GLY A 201 -28.54 -15.03 0.24
C GLY A 201 -29.07 -15.28 1.65
N SER A 202 -29.53 -14.26 2.37
CA SER A 202 -30.65 -14.47 3.31
C SER A 202 -31.43 -13.18 3.59
N GLN A 203 -32.38 -12.88 2.71
CA GLN A 203 -33.57 -12.11 3.10
C GLN A 203 -34.38 -12.95 4.09
N LEU A 204 -34.51 -12.46 5.32
CA LEU A 204 -35.74 -12.49 6.14
C LEU A 204 -35.45 -11.70 7.44
N MET A 205 -35.95 -10.46 7.45
CA MET A 205 -36.00 -9.59 8.62
C MET A 205 -37.20 -9.95 9.50
N PRO A 206 -37.14 -9.65 10.80
CA PRO A 206 -38.26 -8.99 11.47
C PRO A 206 -37.90 -7.55 11.86
N GLU A 207 -38.93 -6.73 11.95
CA GLU A 207 -38.94 -5.28 11.96
C GLU A 207 -38.36 -4.59 13.21
N SER A 208 -37.91 -3.35 12.98
CA SER A 208 -37.71 -2.22 13.89
C SER A 208 -36.36 -2.10 14.61
N VAL A 209 -35.38 -1.50 13.92
CA VAL A 209 -34.30 -0.74 14.59
C VAL A 209 -34.17 0.61 13.90
N VAL A 210 -34.27 1.66 14.72
CA VAL A 210 -34.08 3.07 14.35
C VAL A 210 -32.73 3.21 13.64
N ALA A 211 -32.68 3.91 12.50
CA ALA A 211 -31.48 4.07 11.70
C ALA A 211 -30.34 4.70 12.53
N SER A 212 -29.44 3.87 13.06
CA SER A 212 -28.25 4.29 13.78
C SER A 212 -27.27 4.94 12.81
N GLU A 213 -26.72 6.09 13.17
CA GLU A 213 -25.73 6.80 12.37
C GLU A 213 -24.47 5.95 12.18
N VAL A 214 -23.97 5.88 10.94
CA VAL A 214 -22.80 5.07 10.56
C VAL A 214 -21.61 5.99 10.36
N ARG A 215 -20.50 5.69 11.02
CA ARG A 215 -19.21 6.38 10.86
C ARG A 215 -18.23 5.49 10.13
N THR A 216 -17.31 6.11 9.40
CA THR A 216 -16.21 5.42 8.72
C THR A 216 -14.88 5.77 9.38
N GLY A 217 -13.89 4.92 9.16
CA GLY A 217 -12.54 5.20 9.62
C GLY A 217 -11.52 4.26 9.01
N GLY A 218 -10.25 4.43 9.39
CA GLY A 218 -9.18 3.57 8.97
C GLY A 218 -7.80 3.99 9.47
N CYS A 219 -6.80 3.21 9.07
CA CYS A 219 -5.40 3.52 9.31
C CYS A 219 -4.84 4.47 8.24
N LEU A 220 -3.65 5.03 8.49
CA LEU A 220 -2.96 5.97 7.60
C LEU A 220 -2.78 5.46 6.17
N CYS A 221 -2.42 4.19 5.99
CA CYS A 221 -2.20 3.63 4.65
C CYS A 221 -3.48 3.14 3.95
N GLY A 222 -4.65 3.27 4.58
CA GLY A 222 -5.93 2.84 4.03
C GLY A 222 -6.14 1.32 3.93
N LYS A 223 -5.19 0.48 4.36
CA LYS A 223 -5.34 -0.99 4.34
C LYS A 223 -6.39 -1.47 5.34
N ILE A 224 -6.39 -0.91 6.53
CA ILE A 224 -7.49 -1.06 7.49
C ILE A 224 -8.48 0.06 7.21
N ARG A 225 -9.71 -0.31 6.87
CA ARG A 225 -10.90 0.55 6.81
C ARG A 225 -12.02 -0.13 7.56
N PHE A 226 -12.90 0.65 8.17
CA PHE A 226 -14.03 0.12 8.91
C PHE A 226 -15.22 1.05 8.88
N THR A 227 -16.39 0.50 9.21
CA THR A 227 -17.58 1.23 9.60
C THR A 227 -17.95 0.87 11.04
N VAL A 228 -18.46 1.83 11.80
CA VAL A 228 -19.09 1.60 13.11
C VAL A 228 -20.47 2.24 13.12
N SER A 229 -21.46 1.56 13.69
CA SER A 229 -22.80 2.09 13.90
C SER A 229 -23.13 2.18 15.40
N GLY A 230 -23.98 3.15 15.74
CA GLY A 230 -24.38 3.42 17.11
C GLY A 230 -23.82 4.74 17.64
N GLU A 231 -24.30 5.15 18.80
CA GLU A 231 -23.84 6.39 19.44
C GLU A 231 -22.41 6.22 19.98
N PRO A 232 -21.52 7.21 19.79
CA PRO A 232 -20.21 7.21 20.42
C PRO A 232 -20.36 7.25 21.94
N ASP A 233 -19.81 6.25 22.62
CA ASP A 233 -19.81 6.15 24.07
C ASP A 233 -18.45 6.54 24.63
N TYR A 234 -18.48 7.32 25.71
CA TYR A 234 -17.31 7.66 26.52
C TYR A 234 -16.05 8.09 25.72
N PRO A 235 -16.12 9.13 24.86
CA PRO A 235 -14.93 9.69 24.22
C PRO A 235 -13.97 10.19 25.29
N HIS A 236 -12.74 9.69 25.31
CA HIS A 236 -11.76 10.03 26.34
C HIS A 236 -10.33 9.96 25.80
N VAL A 237 -9.40 10.53 26.55
CA VAL A 237 -7.96 10.35 26.33
C VAL A 237 -7.35 9.60 27.50
N CYS A 238 -6.21 8.95 27.28
CA CYS A 238 -5.51 8.18 28.32
C CYS A 238 -4.02 8.51 28.32
N SER A 239 -3.49 8.80 29.50
CA SER A 239 -2.09 9.15 29.74
C SER A 239 -1.24 8.00 30.32
N CYS A 240 -1.76 6.78 30.45
CA CYS A 240 -0.96 5.69 31.01
C CYS A 240 0.25 5.36 30.11
N ILE A 241 1.29 4.75 30.69
CA ILE A 241 2.53 4.45 29.98
C ILE A 241 2.33 3.57 28.72
N HIS A 242 1.34 2.68 28.72
CA HIS A 242 1.00 1.86 27.55
C HIS A 242 0.42 2.72 26.42
N CYS A 243 -0.49 3.64 26.73
CA CYS A 243 -1.07 4.54 25.73
C CYS A 243 0.00 5.51 25.18
N GLN A 244 0.87 6.04 26.04
CA GLN A 244 1.97 6.91 25.59
C GLN A 244 2.91 6.20 24.63
N LYS A 245 3.41 5.01 25.01
CA LYS A 245 4.36 4.25 24.20
C LYS A 245 3.75 3.75 22.89
N ARG A 246 2.47 3.39 22.88
CA ARG A 246 1.79 2.91 21.67
C ARG A 246 1.44 4.02 20.69
N ALA A 247 0.98 5.16 21.19
CA ALA A 247 0.66 6.30 20.34
C ALA A 247 1.92 7.01 19.84
N GLY A 248 3.07 6.84 20.51
CA GLY A 248 4.25 7.66 20.26
C GLY A 248 4.03 9.12 20.67
N GLY A 249 3.14 9.37 21.62
CA GLY A 249 2.68 10.70 22.02
C GLY A 249 2.28 10.78 23.49
N PRO A 250 1.97 11.98 24.02
CA PRO A 250 1.67 12.17 25.44
C PRO A 250 0.35 11.56 25.91
N ILE A 251 -0.55 11.26 24.95
CA ILE A 251 -1.87 10.67 25.18
C ILE A 251 -2.28 9.80 24.00
N GLN A 252 -3.23 8.90 24.23
CA GLN A 252 -3.99 8.23 23.17
C GLN A 252 -5.48 8.46 23.38
N SER A 253 -6.21 8.69 22.29
CA SER A 253 -7.64 8.99 22.27
C SER A 253 -8.48 7.74 21.94
N TRP A 254 -9.60 7.59 22.61
CA TRP A 254 -10.50 6.43 22.51
C TRP A 254 -11.95 6.87 22.54
N VAL A 255 -12.81 6.13 21.86
CA VAL A 255 -14.27 6.23 21.92
C VAL A 255 -14.87 4.85 21.69
N SER A 256 -15.89 4.48 22.44
CA SER A 256 -16.49 3.15 22.37
C SER A 256 -17.69 3.14 21.43
N PHE A 257 -17.88 2.03 20.72
CA PHE A 257 -19.06 1.73 19.91
C PHE A 257 -19.54 0.30 20.18
N PRO A 258 -20.82 -0.02 19.91
CA PRO A 258 -21.28 -1.40 19.92
C PRO A 258 -20.43 -2.28 18.99
N LEU A 259 -19.91 -3.40 19.52
CA LEU A 259 -19.09 -4.33 18.74
C LEU A 259 -19.86 -4.91 17.55
N GLU A 260 -21.16 -5.17 17.71
CA GLU A 260 -22.04 -5.66 16.64
C GLU A 260 -22.20 -4.66 15.48
N GLY A 261 -21.98 -3.37 15.74
CA GLY A 261 -22.01 -2.30 14.73
C GLY A 261 -20.70 -2.13 13.96
N LEU A 262 -19.64 -2.84 14.34
CA LEU A 262 -18.33 -2.75 13.70
C LEU A 262 -18.22 -3.70 12.51
N CYS A 263 -17.83 -3.15 11.36
CA CYS A 263 -17.47 -3.93 10.17
C CYS A 263 -16.11 -3.47 9.64
N TRP A 264 -15.20 -4.43 9.42
CA TRP A 264 -13.92 -4.18 8.75
C TRP A 264 -14.14 -4.23 7.23
N THR A 265 -14.02 -3.08 6.57
CA THR A 265 -14.31 -2.91 5.14
C THR A 265 -13.06 -2.83 4.26
N GLY A 266 -11.88 -2.66 4.88
CA GLY A 266 -10.61 -2.53 4.16
C GLY A 266 -10.03 -3.86 3.71
N GLU A 267 -9.25 -3.86 2.63
CA GLU A 267 -8.57 -5.05 2.09
C GLU A 267 -7.58 -5.72 3.07
N GLY A 268 -7.15 -4.98 4.11
CA GLY A 268 -6.33 -5.48 5.19
C GLY A 268 -7.09 -6.26 6.26
N GLY A 269 -8.43 -6.24 6.24
CA GLY A 269 -9.27 -6.90 7.23
C GLY A 269 -9.20 -6.24 8.61
N GLU A 270 -9.25 -7.06 9.65
CA GLU A 270 -9.07 -6.61 11.03
C GLU A 270 -7.63 -6.16 11.32
N PRO A 271 -7.42 -5.24 12.27
CA PRO A 271 -6.09 -4.85 12.70
C PRO A 271 -5.34 -6.02 13.33
N THR A 272 -4.01 -5.94 13.35
CA THR A 272 -3.19 -6.87 14.12
C THR A 272 -3.32 -6.57 15.60
N TRP A 273 -3.71 -7.59 16.37
CA TRP A 273 -3.95 -7.46 17.80
C TRP A 273 -2.70 -7.72 18.62
N PHE A 274 -2.43 -6.85 19.60
CA PHE A 274 -1.44 -7.06 20.64
C PHE A 274 -2.13 -7.09 22.01
N ASP A 275 -1.97 -8.20 22.74
CA ASP A 275 -2.43 -8.36 24.12
C ASP A 275 -1.66 -7.42 25.03
N THR A 276 -2.28 -6.28 25.35
CA THR A 276 -1.65 -5.26 26.18
C THR A 276 -1.66 -5.69 27.64
N PHE A 277 -2.77 -6.31 28.05
CA PHE A 277 -2.93 -7.00 29.33
C PHE A 277 -3.47 -8.40 29.02
N PRO A 278 -2.64 -9.46 29.14
CA PRO A 278 -3.03 -10.81 28.73
C PRO A 278 -4.35 -11.27 29.36
N GLY A 279 -5.33 -11.60 28.53
CA GLY A 279 -6.65 -12.06 28.98
C GLY A 279 -7.62 -10.95 29.42
N GLU A 280 -7.18 -9.69 29.43
CA GLU A 280 -7.99 -8.53 29.85
C GLU A 280 -8.25 -7.58 28.68
N THR A 281 -7.19 -7.07 28.05
CA THR A 281 -7.29 -6.08 26.97
C THR A 281 -6.31 -6.34 25.86
N LYS A 282 -6.82 -6.38 24.62
CA LYS A 282 -6.03 -6.36 23.40
C LYS A 282 -6.22 -5.03 22.66
N ARG A 283 -5.20 -4.63 21.90
CA ARG A 283 -5.25 -3.37 21.14
C ARG A 283 -4.70 -3.60 19.73
N GLY A 284 -5.50 -3.21 18.75
CA GLY A 284 -5.29 -3.40 17.33
C GLY A 284 -4.50 -2.26 16.68
N PHE A 285 -3.55 -2.61 15.82
CA PHE A 285 -2.81 -1.68 14.98
C PHE A 285 -2.68 -2.19 13.55
N CYS A 286 -2.41 -1.30 12.60
CA CYS A 286 -2.13 -1.68 11.23
C CYS A 286 -0.71 -2.25 11.10
N ALA A 287 -0.57 -3.50 10.64
CA ALA A 287 0.76 -4.10 10.41
C ALA A 287 1.58 -3.44 9.29
N VAL A 288 0.95 -2.61 8.46
CA VAL A 288 1.61 -1.94 7.32
C VAL A 288 2.13 -0.56 7.70
N CYS A 289 1.29 0.28 8.33
CA CYS A 289 1.66 1.66 8.66
C CYS A 289 1.77 1.95 10.16
N GLY A 290 1.52 0.98 11.04
CA GLY A 290 1.65 1.12 12.48
C GLY A 290 0.52 1.89 13.18
N SER A 291 -0.45 2.47 12.46
CA SER A 291 -1.54 3.23 13.08
C SER A 291 -2.29 2.39 14.12
N SER A 292 -2.49 2.95 15.32
CA SER A 292 -3.38 2.41 16.35
C SER A 292 -4.84 2.60 15.89
N VAL A 293 -5.64 1.54 15.90
CA VAL A 293 -6.99 1.57 15.31
C VAL A 293 -8.06 1.25 16.35
N ALA A 294 -7.87 0.19 17.14
CA ALA A 294 -8.92 -0.31 18.02
C ALA A 294 -8.36 -0.88 19.34
N ALA A 295 -9.23 -1.03 20.33
CA ALA A 295 -9.01 -1.70 21.60
C ALA A 295 -10.24 -2.55 21.91
N PHE A 296 -10.01 -3.74 22.47
CA PHE A 296 -11.07 -4.64 22.87
C PHE A 296 -10.72 -5.25 24.22
N ASP A 297 -11.65 -5.15 25.16
CA ASP A 297 -11.59 -5.83 26.44
C ASP A 297 -12.30 -7.18 26.31
N TYR A 298 -11.66 -8.25 26.79
CA TYR A 298 -12.18 -9.60 26.61
C TYR A 298 -13.53 -9.77 27.32
N GLY A 299 -14.54 -10.19 26.56
CA GLY A 299 -15.89 -10.41 27.07
C GLY A 299 -16.79 -9.17 27.07
N ASP A 300 -16.29 -8.03 26.57
CA ASP A 300 -17.07 -6.82 26.42
C ASP A 300 -17.95 -6.85 25.15
N THR A 301 -19.03 -6.07 25.15
CA THR A 301 -19.92 -5.85 24.01
C THR A 301 -19.58 -4.55 23.27
N LEU A 302 -18.64 -3.75 23.80
CA LEU A 302 -18.14 -2.54 23.18
C LEU A 302 -16.75 -2.75 22.57
N ILE A 303 -16.49 -2.01 21.49
CA ILE A 303 -15.16 -1.86 20.91
C ILE A 303 -14.69 -0.42 21.06
N GLY A 304 -13.50 -0.23 21.62
CA GLY A 304 -12.83 1.06 21.62
C GLY A 304 -12.22 1.33 20.25
N ILE A 305 -12.63 2.40 19.59
CA ILE A 305 -12.01 2.92 18.38
C ILE A 305 -11.11 4.08 18.75
N ASN A 306 -9.92 4.12 18.15
CA ASN A 306 -9.06 5.28 18.29
C ASN A 306 -9.73 6.47 17.59
N LEU A 307 -9.97 7.56 18.30
CA LEU A 307 -10.66 8.75 17.75
C LEU A 307 -9.96 9.26 16.48
N SER A 308 -8.62 9.24 16.45
CA SER A 308 -7.84 9.68 15.30
C SER A 308 -7.85 8.70 14.12
N ALA A 309 -8.43 7.50 14.29
CA ALA A 309 -8.70 6.56 13.22
C ALA A 309 -10.10 6.74 12.59
N LEU A 310 -10.97 7.58 13.16
CA LEU A 310 -12.26 7.94 12.54
C LEU A 310 -12.05 8.98 11.44
N ASP A 311 -12.83 8.88 10.37
CA ASP A 311 -13.02 9.98 9.43
C ASP A 311 -14.02 10.99 10.03
N GLY A 312 -13.80 12.29 9.84
CA GLY A 312 -14.71 13.32 10.35
C GLY A 312 -14.66 13.51 11.87
N GLN A 313 -13.50 13.94 12.38
CA GLN A 313 -13.22 14.07 13.82
C GLN A 313 -13.83 15.33 14.47
N ASP A 314 -14.39 16.25 13.67
CA ASP A 314 -14.96 17.52 14.12
C ASP A 314 -16.38 17.37 14.72
N ASP A 315 -16.89 16.15 14.88
CA ASP A 315 -18.18 15.91 15.51
C ASP A 315 -18.13 16.27 17.00
N PRO A 316 -19.00 17.17 17.50
CA PRO A 316 -19.04 17.55 18.92
C PRO A 316 -19.25 16.37 19.89
N ARG A 317 -19.85 15.26 19.43
CA ARG A 317 -20.05 14.04 20.23
C ARG A 317 -18.76 13.24 20.45
N LEU A 318 -17.70 13.55 19.71
CA LEU A 318 -16.38 12.91 19.81
C LEU A 318 -15.41 13.69 20.70
N VAL A 319 -15.83 14.85 21.23
CA VAL A 319 -15.01 15.66 22.14
C VAL A 319 -14.74 14.86 23.41
N PRO A 320 -13.45 14.62 23.78
CA PRO A 320 -13.11 13.89 24.98
C PRO A 320 -13.71 14.52 26.24
N VAL A 321 -14.44 13.72 27.02
CA VAL A 321 -15.10 14.15 28.27
C VAL A 321 -14.28 13.83 29.52
N ASN A 322 -13.21 13.04 29.36
CA ASN A 322 -12.33 12.66 30.45
C ASN A 322 -10.89 12.37 29.96
N GLN A 323 -9.94 12.48 30.89
CA GLN A 323 -8.58 11.96 30.77
C GLN A 323 -8.34 10.89 31.82
N SER A 324 -8.12 9.65 31.38
CA SER A 324 -7.72 8.54 32.25
C SER A 324 -6.24 8.63 32.60
N PHE A 325 -5.88 8.15 33.80
CA PHE A 325 -4.50 8.17 34.33
C PHE A 325 -3.89 9.58 34.33
N ARG A 326 -4.60 10.55 34.89
CA ARG A 326 -4.22 11.97 34.94
C ARG A 326 -2.84 12.19 35.60
N ASP A 327 -2.51 11.39 36.61
CA ASP A 327 -1.24 11.50 37.32
C ASP A 327 -0.03 11.08 36.47
N ASP A 328 -0.25 10.29 35.40
CA ASP A 328 0.78 9.89 34.43
C ASP A 328 0.95 10.93 33.30
N ALA A 329 0.16 12.00 33.27
CA ALA A 329 0.22 13.00 32.22
C ALA A 329 1.53 13.79 32.26
N VAL A 330 2.05 14.12 31.08
CA VAL A 330 3.22 14.99 30.96
C VAL A 330 2.89 16.40 31.47
N SER A 331 3.81 17.00 32.22
CA SER A 331 3.57 18.28 32.92
C SER A 331 3.35 19.48 32.00
N TRP A 332 3.74 19.37 30.72
CA TRP A 332 3.66 20.44 29.73
C TRP A 332 2.37 20.42 28.89
N LEU A 333 1.55 19.37 29.00
CA LEU A 333 0.29 19.26 28.27
C LEU A 333 -0.89 19.53 29.19
N PRO A 334 -1.73 20.55 28.91
CA PRO A 334 -2.97 20.75 29.66
C PRO A 334 -3.85 19.51 29.61
N GLN A 335 -4.39 19.13 30.77
CA GLN A 335 -5.26 17.95 30.87
C GLN A 335 -6.67 18.23 30.36
N VAL A 336 -7.29 17.25 29.72
CA VAL A 336 -8.71 17.31 29.33
C VAL A 336 -9.56 17.38 30.60
N PRO A 337 -10.49 18.35 30.72
CA PRO A 337 -11.34 18.47 31.89
C PRO A 337 -12.20 17.23 32.07
N ASP A 338 -12.53 16.89 33.32
CA ASP A 338 -13.59 15.93 33.59
C ASP A 338 -14.93 16.64 33.45
N THR A 339 -15.67 16.35 32.39
CA THR A 339 -16.99 16.94 32.12
C THR A 339 -18.12 15.94 32.34
N GLN A 340 -17.80 14.72 32.80
CA GLN A 340 -18.77 13.66 33.00
C GLN A 340 -18.91 13.36 34.50
N HIS A 341 -19.78 14.11 35.18
CA HIS A 341 -20.20 13.80 36.54
C HIS A 341 -21.03 12.50 36.56
N ARG A 342 -20.39 11.35 36.82
CA ARG A 342 -21.14 10.13 37.17
C ARG A 342 -21.63 10.24 38.61
N THR A 343 -22.95 10.39 38.79
CA THR A 343 -23.62 10.05 40.05
C THR A 343 -23.44 8.55 40.25
N VAL A 344 -22.64 8.16 41.24
CA VAL A 344 -22.51 6.77 41.66
C VAL A 344 -23.90 6.33 42.17
N SER A 345 -24.53 5.36 41.49
CA SER A 345 -25.70 4.63 41.99
C SER A 345 -25.33 3.19 42.19
#